data_AF-A0A2R5L8R8-F1
#
_entry.id   AF-A0A2R5L8R8-F1
#
_cell.length_a   1.000
_cell.length_b   1.000
_cell.length_c   1.000
_cell.angle_alpha   90.00
_cell.angle_beta   90.00
_cell.angle_gamma   90.00
#
_symmetry.space_group_name_H-M   'P 1'
#
loop_
_entity.id
_entity.type
_entity.pdbx_description
1 polymer ?
#
loop_
_entity_poly.entity_id
_entity_poly.type
_entity_poly.pdbx_seq_one_letter_code
_entity_poly.pdbx_strand_id
1 'polypeptide(L)'
;MACLNTLKQDIKVLEASFPRNHERFQVVAASVDELTCRFIGRSGKKYEIHANITETYPSTPPVWFSETEEPSITNIVQMLTNTTGRDNQILQQVKILVRELCKVHSVSEPGELDSLDITAAVLPSDIPNGSCSHEQESDEDGDTDMDEDIHIEMEEDNNSSGKGKEDGLSLEHHATLERLRQNQRKDYLRGSVSGSVQATDRLMKELREVYRSESYRRGVFTVDLVNDSLYEWNVKLLIVDSDSPLYNDLNLLKEKEGKDHILLNILFRENYPFDPPFIRVVNPMISGGYVLGGGAICMELLTRQGWSSAYTVEAIILQIAATLVKGKARIQFGGNKVTGQYSLARAQQSFKSLVQIHEKNGWFTPPKEDG
;
A
#
# COMPACT_ATOMS: atom_id res chain seq x y z
N MET A 1 -15.35 -16.24 2.25
CA MET A 1 -14.83 -16.30 0.85
C MET A 1 -15.60 -15.37 -0.08
N ALA A 2 -16.91 -15.52 -0.31
CA ALA A 2 -17.67 -14.73 -1.30
C ALA A 2 -17.37 -13.20 -1.29
N CYS A 3 -17.45 -12.53 -0.14
CA CYS A 3 -17.27 -11.08 -0.05
C CYS A 3 -15.89 -10.56 -0.51
N LEU A 4 -14.80 -11.34 -0.36
CA LEU A 4 -13.48 -10.90 -0.82
C LEU A 4 -13.39 -10.91 -2.36
N ASN A 5 -14.15 -11.77 -3.04
CA ASN A 5 -14.27 -11.73 -4.49
C ASN A 5 -15.15 -10.55 -4.95
N THR A 6 -16.23 -10.24 -4.21
CA THR A 6 -17.03 -9.02 -4.41
C THR A 6 -16.15 -7.78 -4.29
N LEU A 7 -15.42 -7.64 -3.18
CA LEU A 7 -14.52 -6.51 -2.95
C LEU A 7 -13.47 -6.33 -4.05
N LYS A 8 -12.87 -7.43 -4.54
CA LYS A 8 -11.93 -7.38 -5.69
C LYS A 8 -12.59 -6.99 -7.02
N GLN A 9 -13.91 -7.13 -7.16
CA GLN A 9 -14.67 -6.65 -8.31
C GLN A 9 -15.08 -5.18 -8.11
N ASP A 10 -15.55 -4.82 -6.90
CA ASP A 10 -15.86 -3.46 -6.48
C ASP A 10 -14.68 -2.51 -6.74
N ILE A 11 -13.46 -2.93 -6.34
CA ILE A 11 -12.21 -2.18 -6.56
C ILE A 11 -11.96 -1.92 -8.05
N LYS A 12 -12.09 -2.94 -8.91
CA LYS A 12 -11.89 -2.78 -10.36
C LYS A 12 -12.89 -1.84 -10.99
N VAL A 13 -14.14 -1.85 -10.51
CA VAL A 13 -15.16 -0.89 -10.95
C VAL A 13 -14.76 0.54 -10.53
N LEU A 14 -14.28 0.73 -9.30
CA LEU A 14 -13.79 2.03 -8.84
C LEU A 14 -12.58 2.54 -9.64
N GLU A 15 -11.61 1.68 -9.94
CA GLU A 15 -10.44 2.03 -10.77
C GLU A 15 -10.83 2.37 -12.22
N ALA A 16 -11.83 1.69 -12.78
CA ALA A 16 -12.33 1.96 -14.12
C ALA A 16 -13.19 3.24 -14.21
N SER A 17 -14.04 3.49 -13.21
CA SER A 17 -14.89 4.69 -13.14
C SER A 17 -14.13 5.96 -12.76
N PHE A 18 -13.06 5.84 -11.97
CA PHE A 18 -12.34 6.99 -11.41
C PHE A 18 -10.81 6.87 -11.61
N PRO A 19 -10.31 6.85 -12.86
CA PRO A 19 -8.89 6.69 -13.15
C PRO A 19 -8.03 7.85 -12.61
N ARG A 20 -6.72 7.63 -12.52
CA ARG A 20 -5.72 8.56 -11.95
C ARG A 20 -5.69 9.96 -12.58
N ASN A 21 -6.27 10.14 -13.78
CA ASN A 21 -6.36 11.40 -14.52
C ASN A 21 -7.75 12.06 -14.48
N HIS A 22 -8.77 11.44 -13.90
CA HIS A 22 -10.15 11.93 -13.89
C HIS A 22 -10.29 13.31 -13.23
N GLU A 23 -11.20 14.16 -13.74
CA GLU A 23 -11.17 15.60 -13.44
C GLU A 23 -11.65 16.01 -12.03
N ARG A 24 -12.39 15.14 -11.32
CA ARG A 24 -13.02 15.48 -10.02
C ARG A 24 -12.66 14.54 -8.89
N PHE A 25 -12.56 13.24 -9.17
CA PHE A 25 -12.24 12.22 -8.17
C PHE A 25 -11.37 11.12 -8.78
N GLN A 26 -10.21 10.85 -8.22
CA GLN A 26 -9.20 9.94 -8.76
C GLN A 26 -8.91 8.84 -7.76
N VAL A 27 -9.00 7.57 -8.15
CA VAL A 27 -8.40 6.47 -7.39
C VAL A 27 -6.89 6.49 -7.67
N VAL A 28 -6.11 6.69 -6.62
CA VAL A 28 -4.64 6.80 -6.71
C VAL A 28 -4.01 5.43 -6.50
N ALA A 29 -4.49 4.68 -5.51
CA ALA A 29 -4.15 3.29 -5.24
C ALA A 29 -5.36 2.56 -4.65
N ALA A 30 -5.52 1.28 -4.94
CA ALA A 30 -6.59 0.45 -4.38
C ALA A 30 -6.11 -0.98 -4.12
N SER A 31 -6.59 -1.57 -3.04
CA SER A 31 -6.29 -2.94 -2.62
C SER A 31 -7.44 -3.49 -1.77
N VAL A 32 -7.37 -4.77 -1.40
CA VAL A 32 -8.36 -5.36 -0.48
C VAL A 32 -8.27 -4.84 0.96
N ASP A 33 -7.17 -4.18 1.33
CA ASP A 33 -6.89 -3.70 2.69
C ASP A 33 -6.95 -2.16 2.79
N GLU A 34 -6.71 -1.43 1.69
CA GLU A 34 -6.81 0.04 1.65
C GLU A 34 -7.22 0.61 0.27
N LEU A 35 -7.86 1.77 0.29
CA LEU A 35 -8.24 2.56 -0.88
C LEU A 35 -7.79 4.02 -0.70
N THR A 36 -6.95 4.53 -1.59
CA THR A 36 -6.46 5.92 -1.57
C THR A 36 -7.03 6.70 -2.74
N CYS A 37 -7.80 7.74 -2.44
CA CYS A 37 -8.48 8.59 -3.40
C CYS A 37 -8.04 10.06 -3.30
N ARG A 38 -8.19 10.80 -4.40
CA ARG A 38 -7.90 12.23 -4.49
C ARG A 38 -9.07 12.96 -5.13
N PHE A 39 -9.68 13.89 -4.40
CA PHE A 39 -10.72 14.78 -4.91
C PHE A 39 -10.12 16.12 -5.35
N ILE A 40 -10.68 16.74 -6.39
CA ILE A 40 -10.27 18.04 -6.92
C ILE A 40 -11.42 19.04 -6.72
N GLY A 41 -11.25 19.93 -5.74
CA GLY A 41 -12.23 20.97 -5.43
C GLY A 41 -12.25 22.10 -6.45
N ARG A 42 -13.30 22.95 -6.38
CA ARG A 42 -13.57 24.06 -7.30
C ARG A 42 -12.39 25.04 -7.52
N SER A 43 -11.48 25.15 -6.56
CA SER A 43 -10.28 25.99 -6.63
C SER A 43 -9.05 25.30 -7.24
N GLY A 44 -9.17 24.06 -7.75
CA GLY A 44 -8.05 23.21 -8.15
C GLY A 44 -7.29 22.59 -6.96
N LYS A 45 -7.66 22.92 -5.72
CA LYS A 45 -7.10 22.31 -4.50
C LYS A 45 -7.40 20.82 -4.49
N LYS A 46 -6.35 20.01 -4.36
CA LYS A 46 -6.39 18.55 -4.25
C LYS A 46 -6.59 18.15 -2.79
N TYR A 47 -7.45 17.17 -2.55
CA TYR A 47 -7.78 16.62 -1.24
C TYR A 47 -7.53 15.11 -1.26
N GLU A 48 -6.57 14.63 -0.50
CA GLU A 48 -6.25 13.20 -0.43
C GLU A 48 -6.98 12.56 0.76
N ILE A 49 -7.75 11.51 0.44
CA ILE A 49 -8.74 10.88 1.31
C ILE A 49 -8.60 9.37 1.13
N HIS A 50 -8.44 8.66 2.23
CA HIS A 50 -8.04 7.26 2.26
C HIS A 50 -9.05 6.46 3.09
N ALA A 51 -9.19 5.16 2.80
CA ALA A 51 -9.94 4.20 3.58
C ALA A 51 -9.06 3.00 3.95
N ASN A 52 -9.19 2.50 5.18
CA ASN A 52 -8.67 1.21 5.61
C ASN A 52 -9.83 0.21 5.69
N ILE A 53 -9.72 -0.90 4.97
CA ILE A 53 -10.74 -1.94 4.84
C ILE A 53 -10.38 -3.07 5.82
N THR A 54 -11.23 -3.26 6.82
CA THR A 54 -10.94 -4.17 7.93
C THR A 54 -11.39 -5.60 7.64
N GLU A 55 -10.80 -6.58 8.34
CA GLU A 55 -11.21 -8.01 8.29
C GLU A 55 -12.71 -8.23 8.58
N THR A 56 -13.37 -7.24 9.21
CA THR A 56 -14.82 -7.24 9.51
C THR A 56 -15.70 -6.63 8.41
N TYR A 57 -15.14 -6.21 7.27
CA TYR A 57 -15.90 -5.82 6.08
C TYR A 57 -16.76 -7.00 5.55
N PRO A 58 -18.03 -6.80 5.17
CA PRO A 58 -18.76 -5.53 5.08
C PRO A 58 -19.65 -5.27 6.32
N SER A 59 -19.53 -6.09 7.37
CA SER A 59 -20.31 -5.95 8.62
C SER A 59 -19.99 -4.65 9.34
N THR A 60 -18.76 -4.16 9.22
CA THR A 60 -18.33 -2.80 9.56
C THR A 60 -17.97 -2.02 8.29
N PRO A 61 -18.19 -0.70 8.23
CA PRO A 61 -17.69 0.13 7.14
C PRO A 61 -16.16 0.22 7.14
N PRO A 62 -15.54 0.58 5.99
CA PRO A 62 -14.16 1.04 5.93
C PRO A 62 -13.91 2.26 6.84
N VAL A 63 -12.71 2.33 7.42
CA VAL A 63 -12.31 3.45 8.28
C VAL A 63 -11.67 4.53 7.42
N TRP A 64 -12.37 5.64 7.20
CA TRP A 64 -11.91 6.75 6.36
C TRP A 64 -11.04 7.77 7.11
N PHE A 65 -10.16 8.44 6.39
CA PHE A 65 -9.30 9.53 6.91
C PHE A 65 -8.83 10.48 5.80
N SER A 66 -8.75 11.78 6.10
CA SER A 66 -8.28 12.82 5.16
C SER A 66 -6.92 13.40 5.57
N GLU A 67 -6.10 13.79 4.60
CA GLU A 67 -4.86 14.56 4.82
C GLU A 67 -5.12 16.01 5.27
N THR A 68 -6.35 16.51 5.09
CA THR A 68 -6.73 17.88 5.49
C THR A 68 -7.47 17.90 6.81
N GLU A 69 -7.25 18.96 7.58
CA GLU A 69 -7.97 19.28 8.82
C GLU A 69 -9.22 20.17 8.57
N GLU A 70 -9.58 20.41 7.30
CA GLU A 70 -10.72 21.24 6.93
C GLU A 70 -12.03 20.61 7.46
N PRO A 71 -12.80 21.30 8.34
CA PRO A 71 -13.92 20.66 9.06
C PRO A 71 -15.02 20.09 8.16
N SER A 72 -15.19 20.67 6.98
CA SER A 72 -16.07 20.19 5.91
C SER A 72 -15.76 18.73 5.52
N ILE A 73 -14.49 18.40 5.29
CA ILE A 73 -14.02 17.09 4.86
C ILE A 73 -14.01 16.11 6.03
N THR A 74 -13.54 16.56 7.21
CA THR A 74 -13.53 15.78 8.45
C THR A 74 -14.94 15.28 8.81
N ASN A 75 -15.97 16.12 8.63
CA ASN A 75 -17.36 15.72 8.86
C ASN A 75 -17.86 14.65 7.88
N ILE A 76 -17.48 14.70 6.60
CA ILE A 76 -17.84 13.68 5.60
C ILE A 76 -17.16 12.34 5.95
N VAL A 77 -15.86 12.38 6.26
CA VAL A 77 -15.08 11.22 6.72
C VAL A 77 -15.69 10.57 7.97
N GLN A 78 -16.13 11.40 8.93
CA GLN A 78 -16.80 10.91 10.12
C GLN A 78 -18.19 10.33 9.82
N MET A 79 -18.94 10.88 8.86
CA MET A 79 -20.24 10.33 8.42
C MET A 79 -20.08 8.91 7.85
N LEU A 80 -19.10 8.71 6.95
CA LEU A 80 -18.82 7.43 6.29
C LEU A 80 -18.45 6.31 7.29
N THR A 81 -17.79 6.68 8.38
CA THR A 81 -17.41 5.76 9.47
C THR A 81 -18.62 5.29 10.30
N ASN A 82 -19.79 5.92 10.15
CA ASN A 82 -21.02 5.64 10.91
C ASN A 82 -22.16 5.03 10.06
N THR A 83 -21.89 4.58 8.83
CA THR A 83 -22.89 3.89 7.99
C THR A 83 -23.24 2.50 8.54
N THR A 84 -24.33 1.91 8.03
CA THR A 84 -24.69 0.52 8.33
C THR A 84 -25.26 -0.20 7.10
N GLY A 85 -25.24 -1.54 7.11
CA GLY A 85 -25.89 -2.35 6.09
C GLY A 85 -25.22 -2.21 4.71
N ARG A 86 -26.01 -1.90 3.66
CA ARG A 86 -25.49 -1.76 2.29
C ARG A 86 -24.53 -0.58 2.14
N ASP A 87 -24.70 0.47 2.93
CA ASP A 87 -23.85 1.66 2.91
C ASP A 87 -22.44 1.40 3.45
N ASN A 88 -22.14 0.20 3.95
CA ASN A 88 -20.78 -0.24 4.28
C ASN A 88 -19.97 -0.70 3.06
N GLN A 89 -20.60 -0.99 1.91
CA GLN A 89 -19.91 -1.50 0.72
C GLN A 89 -19.05 -0.40 0.07
N ILE A 90 -17.84 -0.74 -0.41
CA ILE A 90 -16.84 0.26 -0.84
C ILE A 90 -17.33 1.13 -2.02
N LEU A 91 -18.10 0.56 -2.96
CA LEU A 91 -18.76 1.31 -4.04
C LEU A 91 -19.69 2.39 -3.50
N GLN A 92 -20.57 2.01 -2.56
CA GLN A 92 -21.57 2.89 -1.97
C GLN A 92 -20.93 3.93 -1.02
N GLN A 93 -19.89 3.55 -0.30
CA GLN A 93 -19.03 4.45 0.48
C GLN A 93 -18.40 5.54 -0.40
N VAL A 94 -17.79 5.16 -1.53
CA VAL A 94 -17.24 6.12 -2.49
C VAL A 94 -18.35 6.98 -3.10
N LYS A 95 -19.51 6.40 -3.42
CA LYS A 95 -20.65 7.15 -3.95
C LYS A 95 -21.14 8.24 -2.98
N ILE A 96 -21.25 7.93 -1.69
CA ILE A 96 -21.57 8.90 -0.63
C ILE A 96 -20.46 9.95 -0.52
N LEU A 97 -19.19 9.52 -0.46
CA LEU A 97 -18.01 10.40 -0.37
C LEU A 97 -18.00 11.45 -1.50
N VAL A 98 -18.09 11.01 -2.76
CA VAL A 98 -18.05 11.93 -3.91
C VAL A 98 -19.26 12.87 -3.91
N ARG A 99 -20.46 12.38 -3.58
CA ARG A 99 -21.67 13.24 -3.51
C ARG A 99 -21.55 14.33 -2.46
N GLU A 100 -21.10 14.01 -1.25
CA GLU A 100 -20.94 15.02 -0.20
C GLU A 100 -19.79 16.00 -0.49
N LEU A 101 -18.69 15.53 -1.09
CA LEU A 101 -17.60 16.41 -1.56
C LEU A 101 -18.07 17.37 -2.67
N CYS A 102 -18.84 16.89 -3.65
CA CYS A 102 -19.39 17.73 -4.70
C CYS A 102 -20.35 18.80 -4.15
N LYS A 103 -21.21 18.44 -3.19
CA LYS A 103 -22.09 19.39 -2.47
C LYS A 103 -21.27 20.45 -1.73
N VAL A 104 -20.32 20.04 -0.89
CA VAL A 104 -19.46 20.94 -0.08
C VAL A 104 -18.69 21.93 -0.95
N HIS A 105 -18.15 21.49 -2.10
CA HIS A 105 -17.39 22.37 -2.99
C HIS A 105 -18.23 23.06 -4.07
N SER A 106 -19.55 22.82 -4.10
CA SER A 106 -20.49 23.32 -5.10
C SER A 106 -20.00 23.09 -6.54
N VAL A 107 -19.67 21.82 -6.84
CA VAL A 107 -19.31 21.33 -8.18
C VAL A 107 -20.31 20.26 -8.63
N SER A 108 -20.40 20.05 -9.94
CA SER A 108 -21.23 19.00 -10.53
C SER A 108 -20.83 17.61 -10.05
N GLU A 109 -21.82 16.76 -9.78
CA GLU A 109 -21.61 15.33 -9.56
C GLU A 109 -21.09 14.67 -10.87
N PRO A 110 -20.06 13.79 -10.80
CA PRO A 110 -19.65 12.97 -11.94
C PRO A 110 -20.77 12.02 -12.37
N GLY A 111 -21.07 11.93 -13.68
CA GLY A 111 -22.14 11.08 -14.22
C GLY A 111 -21.88 9.58 -14.05
N GLU A 112 -20.62 9.23 -13.84
CA GLU A 112 -20.13 7.90 -13.47
C GLU A 112 -20.76 7.39 -12.17
N LEU A 113 -21.22 8.28 -11.27
CA LEU A 113 -21.86 7.88 -10.02
C LEU A 113 -23.16 7.09 -10.22
N ASP A 114 -23.89 7.33 -11.32
CA ASP A 114 -25.15 6.65 -11.59
C ASP A 114 -24.93 5.34 -12.38
N SER A 115 -23.76 5.11 -12.99
CA SER A 115 -23.42 3.83 -13.62
C SER A 115 -23.02 2.76 -12.60
N LEU A 116 -22.50 3.15 -11.42
CA LEU A 116 -22.16 2.24 -10.31
C LEU A 116 -23.36 1.38 -9.85
N ASP A 117 -24.58 1.92 -9.93
CA ASP A 117 -25.82 1.19 -9.57
C ASP A 117 -26.11 0.02 -10.51
N ILE A 118 -25.73 0.13 -11.79
CA ILE A 118 -26.00 -0.88 -12.81
C ILE A 118 -25.15 -2.13 -12.55
N THR A 119 -23.88 -1.94 -12.20
CA THR A 119 -22.97 -3.04 -11.80
C THR A 119 -23.41 -3.76 -10.52
N ALA A 120 -24.11 -3.09 -9.60
CA ALA A 120 -24.61 -3.71 -8.38
C ALA A 120 -25.88 -4.58 -8.59
N ALA A 121 -26.55 -4.44 -9.74
CA ALA A 121 -27.80 -5.14 -10.05
C ALA A 121 -27.62 -6.46 -10.83
N VAL A 122 -26.44 -6.72 -11.42
CA VAL A 122 -26.22 -7.82 -12.37
C VAL A 122 -25.21 -8.83 -11.84
N LEU A 123 -25.69 -9.96 -11.32
CA LEU A 123 -25.14 -11.34 -11.39
C LEU A 123 -25.80 -12.23 -10.30
N PRO A 124 -26.11 -13.52 -10.57
CA PRO A 124 -26.49 -14.14 -11.85
C PRO A 124 -27.81 -14.95 -11.76
N SER A 125 -28.55 -15.03 -12.87
CA SER A 125 -29.59 -16.07 -13.05
C SER A 125 -29.82 -16.37 -14.54
N ASP A 126 -29.58 -17.64 -14.89
CA ASP A 126 -30.04 -18.39 -16.06
C ASP A 126 -29.74 -17.92 -17.50
N ILE A 127 -29.23 -18.86 -18.29
CA ILE A 127 -29.16 -18.80 -19.76
C ILE A 127 -30.43 -19.44 -20.34
N PRO A 128 -31.14 -18.76 -21.26
CA PRO A 128 -31.83 -19.45 -22.35
C PRO A 128 -31.47 -18.91 -23.73
N ASN A 129 -31.57 -19.78 -24.74
CA ASN A 129 -31.33 -19.48 -26.15
C ASN A 129 -32.37 -18.53 -26.78
N GLY A 130 -31.89 -17.70 -27.71
CA GLY A 130 -32.64 -17.15 -28.85
C GLY A 130 -32.41 -15.66 -29.09
N SER A 131 -32.53 -15.09 -30.30
CA SER A 131 -32.68 -15.60 -31.68
C SER A 131 -33.09 -14.38 -32.54
N CYS A 132 -32.28 -13.96 -33.53
CA CYS A 132 -32.61 -12.94 -34.56
C CYS A 132 -32.79 -11.48 -34.05
N SER A 133 -32.63 -10.41 -34.84
CA SER A 133 -32.33 -10.23 -36.29
C SER A 133 -31.55 -8.92 -36.57
N HIS A 134 -31.29 -8.62 -37.86
CA HIS A 134 -30.81 -7.36 -38.51
C HIS A 134 -31.17 -6.02 -37.82
N GLU A 135 -30.53 -4.87 -38.09
CA GLU A 135 -29.85 -4.34 -39.32
C GLU A 135 -28.50 -3.68 -38.91
N GLN A 136 -27.37 -3.61 -39.66
CA GLN A 136 -26.98 -3.63 -41.09
C GLN A 136 -27.02 -2.27 -41.85
N GLU A 137 -25.93 -1.50 -41.71
CA GLU A 137 -25.27 -0.60 -42.68
C GLU A 137 -23.81 -0.45 -42.17
N SER A 138 -22.66 -0.58 -42.86
CA SER A 138 -22.18 -0.39 -44.25
C SER A 138 -22.04 1.07 -44.72
N ASP A 139 -20.90 1.61 -45.17
CA ASP A 139 -19.47 1.21 -45.22
C ASP A 139 -18.62 2.53 -45.06
N GLU A 140 -17.33 2.76 -45.34
CA GLU A 140 -16.25 2.14 -46.15
C GLU A 140 -14.85 2.58 -45.60
N ASP A 141 -13.74 2.35 -46.33
CA ASP A 141 -12.32 2.44 -45.89
C ASP A 141 -11.67 3.84 -45.76
N GLY A 142 -10.45 3.89 -45.19
CA GLY A 142 -9.57 5.07 -45.19
C GLY A 142 -8.17 4.87 -44.57
N ASP A 143 -7.24 4.23 -45.27
CA ASP A 143 -5.81 4.09 -44.87
C ASP A 143 -5.06 5.43 -44.86
N THR A 144 -4.14 5.65 -43.90
CA THR A 144 -2.89 6.39 -44.16
C THR A 144 -1.76 6.03 -43.18
N ASP A 145 -0.56 5.86 -43.75
CA ASP A 145 0.72 5.43 -43.18
C ASP A 145 1.28 6.11 -41.91
N MET A 146 2.23 5.39 -41.31
CA MET A 146 3.42 5.87 -40.56
C MET A 146 3.23 6.70 -39.28
N ASP A 147 3.50 6.05 -38.15
CA ASP A 147 4.42 6.58 -37.13
C ASP A 147 5.44 5.47 -36.80
N GLU A 148 6.71 5.84 -36.59
CA GLU A 148 7.82 4.87 -36.46
C GLU A 148 7.89 4.27 -35.04
N ASP A 149 7.46 3.01 -34.91
CA ASP A 149 7.54 2.25 -33.66
C ASP A 149 9.02 1.93 -33.34
N ILE A 150 9.65 2.77 -32.51
CA ILE A 150 11.07 2.64 -32.14
C ILE A 150 11.24 1.40 -31.25
N HIS A 151 11.42 0.25 -31.91
CA HIS A 151 11.78 -1.01 -31.28
C HIS A 151 13.18 -0.88 -30.65
N ILE A 152 13.23 -0.42 -29.41
CA ILE A 152 14.39 -0.62 -28.53
C ILE A 152 14.41 -2.10 -28.18
N GLU A 153 14.95 -2.90 -29.09
CA GLU A 153 15.43 -4.24 -28.79
C GLU A 153 16.49 -4.10 -27.70
N MET A 154 16.11 -4.39 -26.45
CA MET A 154 17.08 -4.62 -25.39
C MET A 154 17.85 -5.87 -25.79
N GLU A 155 19.06 -5.68 -26.34
CA GLU A 155 19.94 -6.78 -26.74
C GLU A 155 19.99 -7.82 -25.63
N GLU A 156 19.66 -9.08 -25.95
CA GLU A 156 19.67 -10.14 -24.95
C GLU A 156 21.12 -10.42 -24.52
N ASP A 157 21.52 -9.89 -23.36
CA ASP A 157 22.74 -10.30 -22.66
C ASP A 157 22.53 -11.71 -22.06
N ASN A 158 22.35 -12.69 -22.96
CA ASN A 158 21.81 -14.03 -22.73
C ASN A 158 22.85 -14.99 -22.10
N ASN A 159 23.69 -14.43 -21.21
CA ASN A 159 24.90 -15.05 -20.67
C ASN A 159 24.72 -15.47 -19.19
N SER A 160 23.58 -16.07 -18.85
CA SER A 160 23.35 -16.64 -17.51
C SER A 160 22.62 -18.00 -17.48
N SER A 161 22.33 -18.59 -18.64
CA SER A 161 21.72 -19.93 -18.78
C SER A 161 22.54 -21.07 -18.14
N GLY A 162 23.81 -20.83 -17.80
CA GLY A 162 24.68 -21.77 -17.07
C GLY A 162 24.73 -21.62 -15.54
N LYS A 163 24.14 -20.59 -14.91
CA LYS A 163 24.38 -20.26 -13.49
C LYS A 163 23.36 -20.80 -12.47
N GLY A 164 22.32 -21.49 -12.91
CA GLY A 164 21.15 -21.88 -12.09
C GLY A 164 21.36 -22.93 -10.98
N LYS A 165 22.59 -23.19 -10.50
CA LYS A 165 22.88 -24.16 -9.42
C LYS A 165 23.63 -23.65 -8.20
N GLU A 166 24.21 -22.44 -8.25
CA GLU A 166 24.94 -21.85 -7.10
C GLU A 166 24.13 -20.75 -6.38
N ASP A 167 22.94 -20.41 -6.88
CA ASP A 167 22.30 -19.12 -6.57
C ASP A 167 21.60 -19.02 -5.19
N GLY A 168 21.66 -20.09 -4.38
CA GLY A 168 21.27 -20.13 -2.96
C GLY A 168 19.77 -19.99 -2.63
N LEU A 169 18.90 -19.87 -3.63
CA LEU A 169 17.48 -19.53 -3.48
C LEU A 169 16.57 -20.77 -3.44
N SER A 170 15.48 -20.68 -2.68
CA SER A 170 14.36 -21.64 -2.74
C SER A 170 13.66 -21.58 -4.11
N LEU A 171 13.14 -22.73 -4.55
CA LEU A 171 12.30 -22.85 -5.76
C LEU A 171 11.10 -21.90 -5.73
N GLU A 172 10.51 -21.68 -4.55
CA GLU A 172 9.38 -20.77 -4.35
C GLU A 172 9.78 -19.30 -4.55
N HIS A 173 10.92 -18.89 -4.00
CA HIS A 173 11.45 -17.53 -4.19
C HIS A 173 11.85 -17.29 -5.64
N HIS A 174 12.40 -18.30 -6.33
CA HIS A 174 12.68 -18.22 -7.76
C HIS A 174 11.39 -18.09 -8.58
N ALA A 175 10.33 -18.85 -8.25
CA ALA A 175 9.03 -18.73 -8.92
C ALA A 175 8.37 -17.37 -8.69
N THR A 176 8.50 -16.78 -7.49
CA THR A 176 8.01 -15.44 -7.19
C THR A 176 8.79 -14.35 -7.93
N LEU A 177 10.13 -14.37 -7.92
CA LEU A 177 10.95 -13.43 -8.70
C LEU A 177 10.63 -13.50 -10.20
N GLU A 178 10.36 -14.69 -10.74
CA GLU A 178 10.02 -14.85 -12.16
C GLU A 178 8.58 -14.41 -12.47
N ARG A 179 7.62 -14.64 -11.57
CA ARG A 179 6.25 -14.09 -11.67
C ARG A 179 6.27 -12.55 -11.73
N LEU A 180 7.09 -11.91 -10.90
CA LEU A 180 7.21 -10.46 -10.82
C LEU A 180 7.77 -9.86 -12.12
N ARG A 181 8.82 -10.46 -12.70
CA ARG A 181 9.35 -10.10 -14.03
C ARG A 181 8.30 -10.20 -15.14
N GLN A 182 7.52 -11.27 -15.13
CA GLN A 182 6.47 -11.49 -16.13
C GLN A 182 5.30 -10.52 -15.97
N ASN A 183 5.00 -10.06 -14.75
CA ASN A 183 4.02 -9.01 -14.51
C ASN A 183 4.57 -7.65 -14.97
N GLN A 184 5.77 -7.27 -14.51
CA GLN A 184 6.50 -6.06 -14.94
C GLN A 184 6.49 -5.92 -16.47
N ARG A 185 6.87 -6.97 -17.23
CA ARG A 185 6.85 -6.95 -18.70
C ARG A 185 5.45 -6.71 -19.29
N LYS A 186 4.39 -7.28 -18.71
CA LYS A 186 3.00 -7.07 -19.15
C LYS A 186 2.53 -5.64 -18.85
N ASP A 187 2.97 -5.06 -17.74
CA ASP A 187 2.57 -3.71 -17.33
C ASP A 187 3.27 -2.64 -18.19
N TYR A 188 4.54 -2.86 -18.59
CA TYR A 188 5.20 -2.07 -19.64
C TYR A 188 4.46 -2.16 -20.98
N LEU A 189 4.11 -3.37 -21.44
CA LEU A 189 3.33 -3.60 -22.67
C LEU A 189 1.90 -3.03 -22.63
N ARG A 190 1.42 -2.58 -21.47
CA ARG A 190 0.09 -1.99 -21.26
C ARG A 190 0.11 -0.50 -20.92
N GLY A 191 1.29 0.10 -20.79
CA GLY A 191 1.44 1.47 -20.27
C GLY A 191 1.00 1.64 -18.81
N SER A 192 0.72 0.55 -18.08
CA SER A 192 0.22 0.55 -16.70
C SER A 192 1.35 0.44 -15.67
N VAL A 193 2.52 0.99 -16.00
CA VAL A 193 3.75 0.88 -15.19
C VAL A 193 3.59 1.58 -13.85
N SER A 194 4.00 0.90 -12.77
CA SER A 194 4.13 1.50 -11.44
C SER A 194 5.58 1.91 -11.19
N GLY A 195 5.83 3.20 -10.96
CA GLY A 195 7.17 3.74 -10.69
C GLY A 195 8.12 3.76 -11.89
N SER A 196 9.42 3.87 -11.59
CA SER A 196 10.49 3.98 -12.60
C SER A 196 11.24 2.66 -12.79
N VAL A 197 11.77 2.42 -14.01
CA VAL A 197 12.63 1.27 -14.35
C VAL A 197 13.72 1.06 -13.30
N GLN A 198 14.46 2.13 -12.98
CA GLN A 198 15.57 2.12 -12.03
C GLN A 198 15.15 1.71 -10.62
N ALA A 199 13.97 2.18 -10.16
CA ALA A 199 13.41 1.76 -8.88
C ALA A 199 12.99 0.29 -8.92
N THR A 200 12.31 -0.16 -9.99
CA THR A 200 11.83 -1.55 -10.11
C THR A 200 13.00 -2.54 -10.13
N ASP A 201 14.06 -2.25 -10.89
CA ASP A 201 15.25 -3.09 -11.00
C ASP A 201 16.03 -3.14 -9.67
N ARG A 202 16.13 -2.01 -8.96
CA ARG A 202 16.70 -1.98 -7.61
C ARG A 202 15.87 -2.81 -6.64
N LEU A 203 14.54 -2.72 -6.66
CA LEU A 203 13.64 -3.49 -5.79
C LEU A 203 13.71 -5.00 -6.07
N MET A 204 13.80 -5.38 -7.35
CA MET A 204 14.04 -6.77 -7.77
C MET A 204 15.39 -7.31 -7.29
N LYS A 205 16.42 -6.45 -7.22
CA LYS A 205 17.72 -6.80 -6.62
C LYS A 205 17.61 -6.95 -5.10
N GLU A 206 17.03 -5.98 -4.40
CA GLU A 206 16.86 -6.00 -2.93
C GLU A 206 16.08 -7.24 -2.47
N LEU A 207 14.97 -7.57 -3.13
CA LEU A 207 14.15 -8.73 -2.78
C LEU A 207 14.92 -10.05 -2.96
N ARG A 208 15.72 -10.14 -4.03
CA ARG A 208 16.62 -11.26 -4.31
C ARG A 208 17.77 -11.36 -3.29
N GLU A 209 18.29 -10.24 -2.81
CA GLU A 209 19.33 -10.21 -1.76
C GLU A 209 18.74 -10.60 -0.39
N VAL A 210 17.55 -10.11 -0.05
CA VAL A 210 16.78 -10.53 1.13
C VAL A 210 16.51 -12.04 1.11
N TYR A 211 16.00 -12.62 0.01
CA TYR A 211 15.75 -14.07 -0.07
C TYR A 211 17.03 -14.92 0.01
N ARG A 212 18.22 -14.37 -0.27
CA ARG A 212 19.51 -15.04 -0.06
C ARG A 212 20.10 -14.82 1.33
N SER A 213 19.54 -13.92 2.14
CA SER A 213 20.18 -13.50 3.39
C SER A 213 20.18 -14.58 4.47
N GLU A 214 21.20 -14.55 5.34
CA GLU A 214 21.29 -15.41 6.53
C GLU A 214 20.11 -15.16 7.49
N SER A 215 19.72 -13.89 7.66
CA SER A 215 18.66 -13.47 8.57
C SER A 215 17.28 -13.97 8.13
N TYR A 216 16.99 -13.86 6.82
CA TYR A 216 15.78 -14.39 6.21
C TYR A 216 15.77 -15.92 6.27
N ARG A 217 16.88 -16.58 5.86
CA ARG A 217 17.02 -18.05 5.92
C ARG A 217 16.93 -18.63 7.34
N ARG A 218 17.27 -17.84 8.37
CA ARG A 218 17.07 -18.20 9.81
C ARG A 218 15.67 -17.88 10.35
N GLY A 219 14.79 -17.28 9.57
CA GLY A 219 13.45 -16.89 10.00
C GLY A 219 13.42 -15.73 11.00
N VAL A 220 14.43 -14.85 11.00
CA VAL A 220 14.43 -13.62 11.84
C VAL A 220 13.27 -12.71 11.43
N PHE A 221 13.02 -12.63 10.13
CA PHE A 221 11.86 -11.96 9.55
C PHE A 221 11.39 -12.68 8.27
N THR A 222 10.13 -12.49 7.89
CA THR A 222 9.61 -12.85 6.56
C THR A 222 9.14 -11.60 5.80
N VAL A 223 8.98 -11.72 4.48
CA VAL A 223 8.57 -10.64 3.57
C VAL A 223 7.49 -11.15 2.64
N ASP A 224 6.33 -10.49 2.67
CA ASP A 224 5.18 -10.73 1.80
C ASP A 224 4.94 -9.48 0.93
N LEU A 225 4.75 -9.65 -0.38
CA LEU A 225 4.44 -8.53 -1.29
C LEU A 225 2.94 -8.24 -1.31
N VAL A 226 2.56 -6.98 -1.14
CA VAL A 226 1.14 -6.59 -1.09
C VAL A 226 0.61 -6.50 -2.52
N ASN A 227 -0.34 -7.38 -2.86
CA ASN A 227 -0.91 -7.55 -4.22
C ASN A 227 0.15 -7.82 -5.33
N ASP A 228 1.22 -8.57 -5.01
CA ASP A 228 2.40 -8.75 -5.89
C ASP A 228 3.12 -7.43 -6.27
N SER A 229 2.87 -6.33 -5.56
CA SER A 229 3.56 -5.05 -5.78
C SER A 229 5.00 -5.10 -5.27
N LEU A 230 5.96 -4.76 -6.15
CA LEU A 230 7.34 -4.51 -5.74
C LEU A 230 7.50 -3.24 -4.88
N TYR A 231 6.50 -2.36 -4.84
CA TYR A 231 6.57 -1.07 -4.15
C TYR A 231 5.94 -1.08 -2.75
N GLU A 232 5.26 -2.16 -2.34
CA GLU A 232 4.71 -2.31 -0.99
C GLU A 232 5.00 -3.70 -0.41
N TRP A 233 5.80 -3.75 0.65
CA TRP A 233 6.20 -5.00 1.31
C TRP A 233 5.70 -5.01 2.75
N ASN A 234 5.06 -6.10 3.15
CA ASN A 234 4.73 -6.41 4.53
C ASN A 234 5.82 -7.32 5.12
N VAL A 235 6.49 -6.84 6.18
CA VAL A 235 7.63 -7.53 6.80
C VAL A 235 7.25 -7.94 8.22
N LYS A 236 7.31 -9.23 8.53
CA LYS A 236 7.00 -9.77 9.86
C LYS A 236 8.30 -10.02 10.61
N LEU A 237 8.62 -9.20 11.61
CA LEU A 237 9.72 -9.47 12.54
C LEU A 237 9.29 -10.56 13.52
N LEU A 238 9.90 -11.74 13.42
CA LEU A 238 9.58 -12.93 14.22
C LEU A 238 10.55 -13.13 15.39
N ILE A 239 11.81 -12.74 15.22
CA ILE A 239 12.86 -12.87 16.23
C ILE A 239 13.40 -11.49 16.59
N VAL A 240 13.33 -11.17 17.87
CA VAL A 240 14.02 -10.04 18.51
C VAL A 240 15.00 -10.57 19.56
N ASP A 241 15.80 -9.70 20.16
CA ASP A 241 16.76 -10.06 21.20
C ASP A 241 16.07 -10.77 22.38
N SER A 242 16.52 -11.98 22.73
CA SER A 242 15.92 -12.84 23.77
C SER A 242 15.94 -12.21 25.17
N ASP A 243 16.93 -11.36 25.43
CA ASP A 243 17.15 -10.77 26.75
C ASP A 243 16.30 -9.48 26.90
N SER A 244 15.61 -9.06 25.83
CA SER A 244 14.76 -7.88 25.82
C SER A 244 13.38 -8.13 26.46
N PRO A 245 12.77 -7.11 27.11
CA PRO A 245 11.37 -7.15 27.49
C PRO A 245 10.40 -7.36 26.32
N LEU A 246 10.81 -6.94 25.10
CA LEU A 246 10.02 -7.08 23.87
C LEU A 246 9.84 -8.54 23.45
N TYR A 247 10.85 -9.40 23.66
CA TYR A 247 10.75 -10.84 23.39
C TYR A 247 9.69 -11.51 24.28
N ASN A 248 9.70 -11.16 25.57
CA ASN A 248 8.71 -11.66 26.54
C ASN A 248 7.29 -11.16 26.21
N ASP A 249 7.16 -9.91 25.76
CA ASP A 249 5.90 -9.38 25.25
C ASP A 249 5.42 -10.12 23.99
N LEU A 250 6.29 -10.44 23.02
CA LEU A 250 5.89 -11.18 21.81
C LEU A 250 5.38 -12.59 22.11
N ASN A 251 6.00 -13.29 23.07
CA ASN A 251 5.48 -14.57 23.56
C ASN A 251 4.09 -14.42 24.20
N LEU A 252 3.86 -13.35 24.98
CA LEU A 252 2.55 -13.07 25.58
C LEU A 252 1.49 -12.65 24.54
N LEU A 253 1.88 -12.02 23.43
CA LEU A 253 1.00 -11.74 22.30
C LEU A 253 0.58 -13.04 21.60
N LYS A 254 1.50 -14.00 21.46
CA LYS A 254 1.23 -15.32 20.88
C LYS A 254 0.19 -16.09 21.69
N GLU A 255 0.31 -16.06 23.02
CA GLU A 255 -0.65 -16.69 23.94
C GLU A 255 -2.03 -16.02 23.94
N LYS A 256 -2.11 -14.69 23.80
CA LYS A 256 -3.37 -13.92 23.92
C LYS A 256 -4.13 -13.73 22.61
N GLU A 257 -3.42 -13.46 21.52
CA GLU A 257 -3.99 -13.03 20.24
C GLU A 257 -3.61 -13.95 19.07
N GLY A 258 -2.80 -14.98 19.30
CA GLY A 258 -2.31 -15.89 18.26
C GLY A 258 -1.30 -15.24 17.31
N LYS A 259 -0.77 -14.06 17.64
CA LYS A 259 0.17 -13.28 16.83
C LYS A 259 1.52 -13.20 17.54
N ASP A 260 2.59 -13.49 16.84
CA ASP A 260 3.94 -13.71 17.39
C ASP A 260 5.02 -12.84 16.75
N HIS A 261 4.60 -11.81 16.01
CA HIS A 261 5.48 -10.95 15.22
C HIS A 261 5.08 -9.48 15.30
N ILE A 262 6.04 -8.60 14.99
CA ILE A 262 5.77 -7.19 14.69
C ILE A 262 5.64 -7.07 13.17
N LEU A 263 4.46 -6.68 12.70
CA LEU A 263 4.21 -6.39 11.29
C LEU A 263 4.64 -4.96 10.96
N LEU A 264 5.68 -4.84 10.16
CA LEU A 264 6.08 -3.60 9.50
C LEU A 264 5.50 -3.55 8.08
N ASN A 265 5.24 -2.34 7.60
CA ASN A 265 4.86 -2.07 6.21
C ASN A 265 5.86 -1.07 5.62
N ILE A 266 6.42 -1.41 4.47
CA ILE A 266 7.48 -0.68 3.76
C ILE A 266 6.91 -0.21 2.42
N LEU A 267 6.81 1.10 2.24
CA LEU A 267 6.34 1.76 1.03
C LEU A 267 7.50 2.43 0.31
N PHE A 268 7.83 1.91 -0.88
CA PHE A 268 8.84 2.48 -1.77
C PHE A 268 8.21 3.48 -2.73
N ARG A 269 8.96 4.53 -3.10
CA ARG A 269 8.54 5.54 -4.08
C ARG A 269 9.25 5.34 -5.41
N GLU A 270 8.73 5.99 -6.44
CA GLU A 270 9.27 5.97 -7.81
C GLU A 270 10.73 6.46 -7.92
N ASN A 271 11.18 7.25 -6.93
CA ASN A 271 12.54 7.78 -6.78
C ASN A 271 13.42 6.97 -5.81
N TYR A 272 12.99 5.78 -5.38
CA TYR A 272 13.87 4.84 -4.67
C TYR A 272 14.95 4.34 -5.67
N PRO A 273 16.25 4.25 -5.30
CA PRO A 273 16.83 4.34 -3.96
C PRO A 273 17.35 5.74 -3.56
N PHE A 274 17.04 6.80 -4.29
CA PHE A 274 17.51 8.16 -3.94
C PHE A 274 16.72 8.78 -2.79
N ASP A 275 15.41 8.55 -2.73
CA ASP A 275 14.58 8.79 -1.55
C ASP A 275 14.50 7.54 -0.64
N PRO A 276 14.42 7.70 0.69
CA PRO A 276 14.21 6.59 1.62
C PRO A 276 12.83 5.93 1.43
N PRO A 277 12.69 4.63 1.73
CA PRO A 277 11.39 4.00 1.88
C PRO A 277 10.68 4.56 3.11
N PHE A 278 9.35 4.72 3.02
CA PHE A 278 8.54 5.04 4.19
C PHE A 278 8.19 3.77 4.94
N ILE A 279 8.58 3.67 6.22
CA ILE A 279 8.37 2.47 7.04
C ILE A 279 7.55 2.79 8.28
N ARG A 280 6.53 1.96 8.53
CA ARG A 280 5.63 2.04 9.70
C ARG A 280 5.45 0.68 10.36
N VAL A 281 5.15 0.69 11.65
CA VAL A 281 4.53 -0.43 12.37
C VAL A 281 3.04 -0.46 12.02
N VAL A 282 2.53 -1.65 11.68
CA VAL A 282 1.10 -1.90 11.44
C VAL A 282 0.45 -2.49 12.69
N ASN A 283 1.08 -3.51 13.27
CA ASN A 283 0.72 -4.13 14.55
C ASN A 283 1.95 -4.84 15.16
N PRO A 284 1.94 -5.18 16.45
CA PRO A 284 1.00 -4.75 17.49
C PRO A 284 1.17 -3.26 17.83
N MET A 285 0.37 -2.75 18.76
CA MET A 285 0.59 -1.42 19.35
C MET A 285 1.84 -1.43 20.24
N ILE A 286 2.78 -0.53 19.99
CA ILE A 286 4.06 -0.43 20.71
C ILE A 286 4.10 0.89 21.50
N SER A 287 4.76 0.89 22.66
CA SER A 287 5.24 2.08 23.36
C SER A 287 6.77 2.03 23.50
N GLY A 288 7.44 3.18 23.45
CA GLY A 288 8.90 3.21 23.33
C GLY A 288 9.37 2.81 21.94
N GLY A 289 10.59 2.28 21.82
CA GLY A 289 11.15 1.77 20.55
C GLY A 289 11.36 2.82 19.46
N TYR A 290 11.30 4.10 19.80
CA TYR A 290 11.20 5.22 18.85
C TYR A 290 9.96 5.17 17.93
N VAL A 291 8.92 4.40 18.29
CA VAL A 291 7.65 4.35 17.55
C VAL A 291 6.74 5.50 17.99
N LEU A 292 6.26 6.28 17.02
CA LEU A 292 5.40 7.44 17.20
C LEU A 292 3.92 7.11 17.04
N GLY A 293 3.08 8.13 17.22
CA GLY A 293 1.66 8.09 16.86
C GLY A 293 1.43 7.57 15.44
N GLY A 294 0.37 6.79 15.26
CA GLY A 294 0.03 6.19 13.96
C GLY A 294 0.94 5.04 13.50
N GLY A 295 2.08 4.79 14.15
CA GLY A 295 3.01 3.71 13.82
C GLY A 295 4.27 4.15 13.08
N ALA A 296 4.50 5.46 12.89
CA ALA A 296 5.74 5.94 12.27
C ALA A 296 6.98 5.64 13.14
N ILE A 297 8.12 5.40 12.51
CA ILE A 297 9.38 5.06 13.19
C ILE A 297 10.31 6.27 13.16
N CYS A 298 10.77 6.70 14.34
CA CYS A 298 11.68 7.84 14.48
C CYS A 298 13.15 7.40 14.37
N MET A 299 13.67 7.37 13.14
CA MET A 299 15.07 7.02 12.85
C MET A 299 15.65 7.94 11.77
N GLU A 300 16.83 8.49 12.04
CA GLU A 300 17.55 9.43 11.16
C GLU A 300 17.73 8.89 9.73
N LEU A 301 18.09 7.60 9.59
CA LEU A 301 18.29 6.94 8.30
C LEU A 301 17.02 6.86 7.43
N LEU A 302 15.82 6.98 8.01
CA LEU A 302 14.56 7.02 7.27
C LEU A 302 14.20 8.44 6.80
N THR A 303 15.04 9.44 7.09
CA THR A 303 14.89 10.82 6.62
C THR A 303 15.92 11.19 5.56
N ARG A 304 15.63 12.20 4.74
CA ARG A 304 16.50 12.62 3.62
C ARG A 304 17.91 13.04 4.05
N GLN A 305 18.09 13.41 5.32
CA GLN A 305 19.34 13.84 5.91
C GLN A 305 20.24 12.65 6.30
N GLY A 306 19.66 11.53 6.75
CA GLY A 306 20.40 10.32 7.16
C GLY A 306 20.35 9.16 6.16
N TRP A 307 19.49 9.24 5.16
CA TRP A 307 19.34 8.20 4.14
C TRP A 307 20.59 8.09 3.24
N SER A 308 20.91 6.87 2.85
CA SER A 308 21.88 6.57 1.80
C SER A 308 21.36 5.47 0.90
N SER A 309 21.44 5.68 -0.41
CA SER A 309 21.08 4.68 -1.42
C SER A 309 21.95 3.41 -1.35
N ALA A 310 23.03 3.41 -0.57
CA ALA A 310 23.86 2.24 -0.28
C ALA A 310 23.29 1.31 0.80
N TYR A 311 22.26 1.70 1.56
CA TYR A 311 21.59 0.79 2.50
C TYR A 311 20.75 -0.25 1.75
N THR A 312 20.85 -1.51 2.17
CA THR A 312 19.98 -2.61 1.72
C THR A 312 18.73 -2.71 2.59
N VAL A 313 17.66 -3.28 2.05
CA VAL A 313 16.38 -3.48 2.76
C VAL A 313 16.55 -4.41 3.96
N GLU A 314 17.39 -5.46 3.87
CA GLU A 314 17.75 -6.27 5.04
C GLU A 314 18.38 -5.41 6.15
N ALA A 315 19.39 -4.59 5.84
CA ALA A 315 20.09 -3.80 6.85
C ALA A 315 19.12 -2.85 7.58
N ILE A 316 18.18 -2.25 6.85
CA ILE A 316 17.13 -1.39 7.42
C ILE A 316 16.19 -2.17 8.34
N ILE A 317 15.72 -3.35 7.91
CA ILE A 317 14.83 -4.23 8.71
C ILE A 317 15.53 -4.64 10.02
N LEU A 318 16.79 -5.08 9.94
CA LEU A 318 17.59 -5.47 11.12
C LEU A 318 17.88 -4.28 12.04
N GLN A 319 18.19 -3.11 11.48
CA GLN A 319 18.45 -1.92 12.27
C GLN A 319 17.19 -1.37 12.96
N ILE A 320 16.01 -1.53 12.34
CA ILE A 320 14.72 -1.26 13.01
C ILE A 320 14.50 -2.22 14.17
N ALA A 321 14.73 -3.53 13.98
CA ALA A 321 14.60 -4.52 15.05
C ALA A 321 15.53 -4.21 16.25
N ALA A 322 16.79 -3.82 15.97
CA ALA A 322 17.73 -3.39 16.99
C ALA A 322 17.33 -2.07 17.67
N THR A 323 16.81 -1.09 16.93
CA THR A 323 16.32 0.19 17.49
C THR A 323 15.06 0.03 18.33
N LEU A 324 14.17 -0.92 18.01
CA LEU A 324 13.02 -1.26 18.86
C LEU A 324 13.51 -1.79 20.22
N VAL A 325 14.44 -2.74 20.23
CA VAL A 325 15.05 -3.28 21.46
C VAL A 325 15.77 -2.19 22.24
N LYS A 326 16.69 -1.44 21.62
CA LYS A 326 17.46 -0.37 22.28
C LYS A 326 16.56 0.76 22.81
N GLY A 327 15.51 1.11 22.07
CA GLY A 327 14.47 2.06 22.49
C GLY A 327 13.52 1.51 23.56
N LYS A 328 13.78 0.31 24.09
CA LYS A 328 13.04 -0.35 25.18
C LYS A 328 11.54 -0.49 24.84
N ALA A 329 11.27 -0.86 23.59
CA ALA A 329 9.91 -1.10 23.07
C ALA A 329 9.14 -2.11 23.91
N ARG A 330 7.87 -1.81 24.20
CA ARG A 330 6.92 -2.68 24.90
C ARG A 330 5.61 -2.80 24.12
N ILE A 331 4.93 -3.94 24.20
CA ILE A 331 3.63 -4.14 23.56
C ILE A 331 2.50 -3.65 24.46
N GLN A 332 1.60 -2.83 23.92
CA GLN A 332 0.48 -2.23 24.64
C GLN A 332 -0.77 -3.13 24.59
N PHE A 333 -0.80 -4.15 25.46
CA PHE A 333 -1.97 -5.01 25.63
C PHE A 333 -3.16 -4.25 26.22
N GLY A 334 -4.27 -4.15 25.48
CA GLY A 334 -5.55 -3.67 26.01
C GLY A 334 -5.86 -2.18 25.83
N GLY A 335 -5.39 -1.54 24.75
CA GLY A 335 -5.82 -0.18 24.40
C GLY A 335 -7.32 -0.09 24.08
N ASN A 336 -7.96 1.03 24.46
CA ASN A 336 -9.37 1.29 24.13
C ASN A 336 -9.58 1.27 22.61
N LYS A 337 -10.59 0.49 22.14
CA LYS A 337 -10.82 0.13 20.72
C LYS A 337 -11.03 1.30 19.73
N VAL A 338 -11.07 2.55 20.20
CA VAL A 338 -11.49 3.74 19.43
C VAL A 338 -10.36 4.79 19.30
N THR A 339 -9.43 4.86 20.24
CA THR A 339 -8.56 6.05 20.40
C THR A 339 -7.09 5.85 20.04
N GLY A 340 -6.66 4.66 19.58
CA GLY A 340 -5.23 4.32 19.48
C GLY A 340 -4.72 3.62 18.21
N GLN A 341 -5.56 3.25 17.24
CA GLN A 341 -5.09 2.44 16.10
C GLN A 341 -4.03 3.15 15.22
N TYR A 342 -3.00 2.41 14.83
CA TYR A 342 -2.03 2.76 13.79
C TYR A 342 -2.71 2.82 12.41
N SER A 343 -2.30 3.77 11.57
CA SER A 343 -2.80 3.92 10.20
C SER A 343 -1.81 4.70 9.34
N LEU A 344 -1.86 4.50 8.02
CA LEU A 344 -0.90 5.08 7.08
C LEU A 344 -0.81 6.61 7.21
N ALA A 345 -1.94 7.33 7.17
CA ALA A 345 -1.94 8.79 7.29
C ALA A 345 -1.49 9.29 8.67
N ARG A 346 -1.84 8.61 9.78
CA ARG A 346 -1.36 9.01 11.12
C ARG A 346 0.16 8.84 11.25
N ALA A 347 0.70 7.79 10.63
CA ALA A 347 2.14 7.60 10.54
C ALA A 347 2.78 8.69 9.65
N GLN A 348 2.23 8.94 8.46
CA GLN A 348 2.72 9.98 7.55
C GLN A 348 2.65 11.39 8.17
N GLN A 349 1.58 11.74 8.89
CA GLN A 349 1.45 13.00 9.64
C GLN A 349 2.53 13.10 10.72
N SER A 350 2.70 12.05 11.55
CA SER A 350 3.70 12.02 12.60
C SER A 350 5.13 12.10 12.05
N PHE A 351 5.39 11.49 10.89
CA PHE A 351 6.66 11.59 10.18
C PHE A 351 6.90 12.97 9.56
N LYS A 352 5.87 13.59 8.95
CA LYS A 352 5.93 14.99 8.47
C LYS A 352 6.30 15.96 9.61
N SER A 353 5.69 15.80 10.78
CA SER A 353 6.03 16.59 11.97
C SER A 353 7.43 16.28 12.52
N LEU A 354 7.85 15.02 12.56
CA LEU A 354 9.20 14.60 12.95
C LEU A 354 10.26 15.31 12.10
N VAL A 355 10.13 15.27 10.78
CA VAL A 355 11.12 15.86 9.86
C VAL A 355 11.26 17.36 10.12
N GLN A 356 10.14 18.09 10.25
CA GLN A 356 10.15 19.52 10.58
C GLN A 356 10.81 19.84 11.94
N ILE A 357 10.68 18.96 12.93
CA ILE A 357 11.30 19.14 14.25
C ILE A 357 12.82 18.89 14.16
N HIS A 358 13.27 17.85 13.47
CA HIS A 358 14.70 17.52 13.36
C HIS A 358 15.45 18.38 12.34
N GLU A 359 14.80 18.89 11.29
CA GLU A 359 15.39 19.91 10.41
C GLU A 359 15.67 21.24 11.16
N LYS A 360 14.87 21.54 12.19
CA LYS A 360 15.04 22.74 13.02
C LYS A 360 16.01 22.54 14.19
N ASN A 361 15.97 21.39 14.84
CA ASN A 361 16.67 21.13 16.11
C ASN A 361 17.90 20.21 15.97
N GLY A 362 18.11 19.61 14.80
CA GLY A 362 19.11 18.57 14.55
C GLY A 362 18.68 17.17 15.00
N TRP A 363 19.47 16.17 14.62
CA TRP A 363 19.42 14.83 15.19
C TRP A 363 20.36 14.73 16.39
N PHE A 364 19.90 14.13 17.48
CA PHE A 364 20.69 13.93 18.69
C PHE A 364 20.82 12.43 18.99
N THR A 365 22.03 11.91 18.88
CA THR A 365 22.36 10.53 19.25
C THR A 365 22.47 10.43 20.77
N PRO A 366 21.65 9.60 21.46
CA PRO A 366 21.81 9.41 22.90
C PRO A 366 23.19 8.86 23.27
N PRO A 367 23.73 9.18 24.46
CA PRO A 367 24.99 8.64 24.95
C PRO A 367 25.05 7.11 24.88
N LYS A 368 26.28 6.57 24.79
CA LYS A 368 26.49 5.12 24.71
C LYS A 368 26.08 4.35 25.98
N GLU A 369 25.86 5.05 27.08
CA GLU A 369 25.59 4.49 28.42
C GLU A 369 24.11 4.16 28.67
N ASP A 370 23.19 4.60 27.79
CA ASP A 370 21.75 4.28 27.85
C ASP A 370 21.37 2.94 27.17
N GLY A 371 22.35 2.22 26.61
CA GLY A 371 22.17 0.96 25.88
C GLY A 371 21.90 -0.23 26.80
#